data_AF-A0ABC9VQ74-F1
#
_entry.id   AF-A0ABC9VQ74-F1
#
_cell.length_a   1.000
_cell.length_b   1.000
_cell.length_c   1.000
_cell.angle_alpha   90.00
_cell.angle_beta   90.00
_cell.angle_gamma   90.00
#
_symmetry.space_group_name_H-M   'P 1'
#
loop_
_entity.id
_entity.type
_entity.pdbx_description
1 polymer ?
#
loop_
_entity_poly.entity_id
_entity_poly.type
_entity_poly.pdbx_seq_one_letter_code
_entity_poly.pdbx_strand_id
1 'polypeptide(L)'
;MKRSERLVDMTKYLMERPHTLIALPFFAKRYGAAKSSISEDLAILKHTLASNQDGVLETVAGAAGGVRYIPFLGQKHAEKYLSDLSSRIEDPSRILAGGFVYLSDILGDTQDLRRIGELIATRYAYEDVDAVMTVETKGIALAQAIARYLNVPFVTARKRSKVTEGATVSVNYISSSLSRVSKMELPTRALKKGSKVLIVDDFMKGGGTLTGMEELVKEFDGTIAGVCVLCEADFDKEKLINNYLSLVKISKIDTEKKLILAEPGNFLDETDFDRF
;
A
#
# COMPACT_ATOMS: atom_id res chain seq x y z
N MET A 1 26.38 -0.94 -26.20
CA MET A 1 25.99 0.07 -25.20
C MET A 1 27.05 0.12 -24.10
N LYS A 2 27.47 1.31 -23.65
CA LYS A 2 28.49 1.44 -22.58
C LYS A 2 27.91 0.97 -21.24
N ARG A 3 28.76 0.52 -20.30
CA ARG A 3 28.30 0.07 -18.96
C ARG A 3 27.48 1.14 -18.25
N SER A 4 27.94 2.39 -18.24
CA SER A 4 27.22 3.51 -17.59
C SER A 4 25.79 3.67 -18.13
N GLU A 5 25.61 3.60 -19.44
CA GLU A 5 24.30 3.69 -20.08
C GLU A 5 23.42 2.49 -19.70
N ARG A 6 23.99 1.26 -19.70
CA ARG A 6 23.26 0.05 -19.32
C ARG A 6 22.77 0.12 -17.88
N LEU A 7 23.61 0.57 -16.94
CA LEU A 7 23.24 0.69 -15.52
C LEU A 7 22.04 1.63 -15.35
N VAL A 8 22.06 2.79 -16.01
CA VAL A 8 20.95 3.75 -15.96
C VAL A 8 19.64 3.16 -16.52
N ASP A 9 19.69 2.54 -17.71
CA ASP A 9 18.49 1.94 -18.31
C ASP A 9 17.99 0.74 -17.50
N MET A 10 18.89 -0.12 -17.01
CA MET A 10 18.56 -1.33 -16.26
C MET A 10 17.90 -0.98 -14.92
N THR A 11 18.44 0.01 -14.19
CA THR A 11 17.83 0.50 -12.95
C THR A 11 16.41 1.00 -13.21
N LYS A 12 16.22 1.88 -14.21
CA LYS A 12 14.89 2.37 -14.59
C LYS A 12 13.95 1.24 -14.98
N TYR A 13 14.42 0.30 -15.79
CA TYR A 13 13.62 -0.81 -16.31
C TYR A 13 13.08 -1.71 -15.18
N LEU A 14 13.93 -1.99 -14.18
CA LEU A 14 13.60 -2.79 -13.00
C LEU A 14 12.64 -2.05 -12.06
N MET A 15 12.89 -0.78 -11.75
CA MET A 15 12.05 0.03 -10.85
C MET A 15 10.65 0.29 -11.41
N GLU A 16 10.49 0.34 -12.73
CA GLU A 16 9.18 0.43 -13.38
C GLU A 16 8.39 -0.89 -13.36
N ARG A 17 9.02 -2.00 -12.96
CA ARG A 17 8.46 -3.35 -12.97
C ARG A 17 8.77 -4.09 -11.66
N PRO A 18 8.35 -3.55 -10.51
CA PRO A 18 8.58 -4.22 -9.24
C PRO A 18 7.93 -5.60 -9.24
N HIS A 19 8.46 -6.52 -8.44
CA HIS A 19 8.04 -7.93 -8.33
C HIS A 19 8.07 -8.75 -9.63
N THR A 20 8.52 -8.19 -10.75
CA THR A 20 8.56 -8.89 -12.05
C THR A 20 9.90 -9.61 -12.22
N LEU A 21 9.86 -10.94 -12.38
CA LEU A 21 11.06 -11.72 -12.69
C LEU A 21 11.47 -11.54 -14.15
N ILE A 22 12.64 -10.95 -14.37
CA ILE A 22 13.20 -10.70 -15.69
C ILE A 22 14.41 -11.60 -15.93
N ALA A 23 14.33 -12.43 -16.96
CA ALA A 23 15.39 -13.38 -17.27
C ALA A 23 16.67 -12.67 -17.75
N LEU A 24 17.85 -13.11 -17.29
CA LEU A 24 19.15 -12.54 -17.72
C LEU A 24 19.35 -12.48 -19.25
N PRO A 25 18.90 -13.48 -20.05
CA PRO A 25 18.98 -13.41 -21.51
C PRO A 25 18.25 -12.21 -22.12
N PHE A 26 17.19 -11.70 -21.47
CA PHE A 26 16.50 -10.49 -21.92
C PHE A 26 17.44 -9.29 -21.91
N PHE A 27 18.13 -9.03 -20.80
CA PHE A 27 19.09 -7.92 -20.69
C PHE A 27 20.31 -8.10 -21.59
N ALA A 28 20.82 -9.33 -21.72
CA ALA A 28 21.93 -9.63 -22.63
C ALA A 28 21.57 -9.27 -24.08
N LYS A 29 20.37 -9.65 -24.54
CA LYS A 29 19.85 -9.30 -25.87
C LYS A 29 19.58 -7.80 -25.99
N ARG A 30 18.93 -7.19 -24.99
CA ARG A 30 18.55 -5.76 -24.98
C ARG A 30 19.77 -4.85 -25.13
N TYR A 31 20.89 -5.19 -24.49
CA TYR A 31 22.08 -4.35 -24.48
C TYR A 31 23.20 -4.80 -25.42
N GLY A 32 23.04 -5.94 -26.09
CA GLY A 32 24.07 -6.57 -26.91
C GLY A 32 25.33 -6.89 -26.09
N ALA A 33 25.15 -7.43 -24.88
CA ALA A 33 26.23 -7.69 -23.93
C ALA A 33 26.22 -9.16 -23.47
N ALA A 34 27.39 -9.69 -23.09
CA ALA A 34 27.50 -11.03 -22.55
C ALA A 34 26.76 -11.16 -21.20
N LYS A 35 26.24 -12.36 -20.90
CA LYS A 35 25.53 -12.62 -19.64
C LYS A 35 26.40 -12.31 -18.39
N SER A 36 27.70 -12.59 -18.45
CA SER A 36 28.64 -12.24 -17.38
C SER A 36 28.69 -10.73 -17.11
N SER A 37 28.74 -9.91 -18.16
CA SER A 37 28.72 -8.46 -18.02
C SER A 37 27.40 -7.94 -17.43
N ILE A 38 26.27 -8.57 -17.77
CA ILE A 38 24.97 -8.27 -17.16
C ILE A 38 24.98 -8.65 -15.67
N SER A 39 25.51 -9.81 -15.32
CA SER A 39 25.61 -10.24 -13.91
C SER A 39 26.47 -9.29 -13.08
N GLU A 40 27.58 -8.79 -13.61
CA GLU A 40 28.40 -7.77 -12.95
C GLU A 40 27.63 -6.45 -12.74
N ASP A 41 26.87 -6.01 -13.74
CA ASP A 41 26.04 -4.81 -13.62
C ASP A 41 24.95 -4.99 -12.56
N LEU A 42 24.28 -6.14 -12.55
CA LEU A 42 23.26 -6.47 -11.55
C LEU A 42 23.85 -6.54 -10.14
N ALA A 43 25.09 -7.01 -9.98
CA ALA A 43 25.78 -7.00 -8.69
C ALA A 43 26.02 -5.56 -8.19
N ILE A 44 26.39 -4.63 -9.09
CA ILE A 44 26.50 -3.20 -8.77
C ILE A 44 25.16 -2.65 -8.32
N LEU A 45 24.09 -2.87 -9.09
CA LEU A 45 22.73 -2.42 -8.74
C LEU A 45 22.29 -2.97 -7.39
N LYS A 46 22.47 -4.27 -7.16
CA LYS A 46 22.09 -4.94 -5.91
C LYS A 46 22.79 -4.29 -4.72
N HIS A 47 24.10 -4.08 -4.80
CA HIS A 47 24.86 -3.44 -3.73
C HIS A 47 24.41 -1.99 -3.50
N THR A 48 24.29 -1.20 -4.57
CA THR A 48 23.90 0.21 -4.47
C THR A 48 22.51 0.37 -3.84
N LEU A 49 21.52 -0.38 -4.33
CA LEU A 49 20.14 -0.27 -3.82
C LEU A 49 20.04 -0.67 -2.34
N ALA A 50 20.66 -1.79 -1.97
CA ALA A 50 20.70 -2.24 -0.58
C ALA A 50 21.40 -1.21 0.33
N SER A 51 22.53 -0.64 -0.11
CA SER A 51 23.27 0.35 0.67
C SER A 51 22.51 1.65 0.91
N ASN A 52 21.63 2.03 -0.02
CA ASN A 52 20.78 3.21 0.09
C ASN A 52 19.45 2.94 0.82
N GLN A 53 19.13 1.68 1.09
CA GLN A 53 17.83 1.24 1.62
C GLN A 53 16.65 1.73 0.75
N ASP A 54 16.81 1.67 -0.58
CA ASP A 54 15.82 2.10 -1.59
C ASP A 54 15.38 0.95 -2.53
N GLY A 55 15.58 -0.29 -2.08
CA GLY A 55 15.11 -1.50 -2.75
C GLY A 55 16.05 -2.69 -2.58
N VAL A 56 15.52 -3.88 -2.88
CA VAL A 56 16.28 -5.12 -2.92
C VAL A 56 16.25 -5.69 -4.33
N LEU A 57 17.42 -6.08 -4.83
CA LEU A 57 17.52 -6.78 -6.09
C LEU A 57 17.74 -8.27 -5.84
N GLU A 58 16.70 -9.06 -6.07
CA GLU A 58 16.71 -10.50 -5.85
C GLU A 58 17.06 -11.26 -7.13
N THR A 59 17.92 -12.28 -6.98
CA THR A 59 18.33 -13.15 -8.08
C THR A 59 17.79 -14.55 -7.85
N VAL A 60 17.04 -15.08 -8.81
CA VAL A 60 16.55 -16.46 -8.81
C VAL A 60 17.46 -17.27 -9.74
N ALA A 61 18.05 -18.35 -9.22
CA ALA A 61 18.93 -19.22 -9.99
C ALA A 61 18.15 -20.17 -10.92
N GLY A 62 18.83 -20.71 -11.93
CA GLY A 62 18.28 -21.73 -12.85
C GLY A 62 17.89 -21.20 -14.24
N ALA A 63 17.47 -22.10 -15.12
CA ALA A 63 17.15 -21.79 -16.53
C ALA A 63 15.93 -20.88 -16.70
N ALA A 64 14.95 -21.00 -15.80
CA ALA A 64 13.80 -20.10 -15.69
C ALA A 64 14.03 -18.95 -14.67
N GLY A 65 15.26 -18.83 -14.18
CA GLY A 65 15.68 -17.81 -13.23
C GLY A 65 15.82 -16.43 -13.86
N GLY A 66 16.21 -15.47 -13.04
CA GLY A 66 16.24 -14.08 -13.45
C GLY A 66 16.57 -13.16 -12.28
N VAL A 67 16.20 -11.90 -12.46
CA VAL A 67 16.32 -10.87 -11.46
C VAL A 67 14.98 -10.15 -11.31
N ARG A 68 14.62 -9.77 -10.08
CA ARG A 68 13.47 -8.93 -9.80
C ARG A 68 13.83 -7.85 -8.79
N TYR A 69 13.23 -6.68 -8.95
CA TYR A 69 13.31 -5.59 -7.99
C TYR A 69 12.16 -5.70 -7.01
N ILE A 70 12.49 -5.64 -5.72
CA ILE A 70 11.55 -5.61 -4.60
C ILE A 70 11.64 -4.21 -3.98
N PRO A 71 10.56 -3.40 -4.03
CA PRO A 71 10.52 -2.13 -3.32
C PRO A 71 10.75 -2.32 -1.82
N PHE A 72 11.59 -1.48 -1.25
CA PHE A 72 11.92 -1.51 0.16
C PHE A 72 12.27 -0.09 0.62
N LEU A 73 11.70 0.30 1.77
CA LEU A 73 12.10 1.50 2.49
C LEU A 73 12.65 1.09 3.86
N GLY A 74 13.92 1.39 4.11
CA GLY A 74 14.58 1.02 5.37
C GLY A 74 13.93 1.64 6.61
N GLN A 75 14.07 0.94 7.74
CA GLN A 75 13.47 1.30 9.03
C GLN A 75 13.70 2.76 9.42
N LYS A 76 14.95 3.23 9.33
CA LYS A 76 15.31 4.62 9.66
C LYS A 76 14.57 5.65 8.79
N HIS A 77 14.36 5.34 7.50
CA HIS A 77 13.60 6.20 6.61
C HIS A 77 12.11 6.16 6.94
N ALA A 78 11.59 4.99 7.30
CA ALA A 78 10.21 4.81 7.74
C ALA A 78 9.92 5.60 9.03
N GLU A 79 10.74 5.42 10.07
CA GLU A 79 10.63 6.15 11.35
C GLU A 79 10.63 7.66 11.14
N LYS A 80 11.57 8.17 10.34
CA LYS A 80 11.66 9.60 10.04
C LYS A 80 10.39 10.11 9.35
N TYR A 81 9.88 9.40 8.35
CA TYR A 81 8.70 9.82 7.61
C TYR A 81 7.44 9.75 8.49
N LEU A 82 7.26 8.68 9.26
CA LEU A 82 6.09 8.52 10.14
C LEU A 82 6.07 9.54 11.27
N SER A 83 7.25 9.90 11.81
CA SER A 83 7.36 10.97 12.79
C SER A 83 6.98 12.34 12.20
N ASP A 84 7.46 12.67 10.99
CA ASP A 84 7.08 13.89 10.28
C ASP A 84 5.58 13.93 9.97
N LEU A 85 5.04 12.83 9.44
CA LEU A 85 3.62 12.71 9.11
C LEU A 85 2.73 12.85 10.35
N SER A 86 3.12 12.23 11.47
CA SER A 86 2.39 12.35 12.74
C SER A 86 2.38 13.80 13.22
N SER A 87 3.53 14.47 13.23
CA SER A 87 3.64 15.90 13.58
C SER A 87 2.79 16.80 12.68
N ARG A 88 2.75 16.53 11.38
CA ARG A 88 1.87 17.25 10.44
C ARG A 88 0.39 17.01 10.74
N ILE A 89 0.00 15.82 11.19
CA ILE A 89 -1.37 15.49 11.57
C ILE A 89 -1.78 16.19 12.87
N GLU A 90 -0.84 16.51 13.75
CA GLU A 90 -1.10 17.27 14.99
C GLU A 90 -1.48 18.75 14.76
N ASP A 91 -1.53 19.24 13.52
CA ASP A 91 -2.01 20.58 13.21
C ASP A 91 -3.49 20.75 13.60
N PRO A 92 -3.83 21.65 14.55
CA PRO A 92 -5.21 21.89 14.98
C PRO A 92 -6.17 22.32 13.87
N SER A 93 -5.66 22.90 12.78
CA SER A 93 -6.48 23.30 11.63
C SER A 93 -7.10 22.10 10.90
N ARG A 94 -6.61 20.88 11.16
CA ARG A 94 -7.14 19.64 10.59
C ARG A 94 -8.37 19.11 11.32
N ILE A 95 -8.72 19.64 12.49
CA ILE A 95 -9.85 19.15 13.27
C ILE A 95 -11.17 19.47 12.56
N LEU A 96 -11.98 18.44 12.32
CA LEU A 96 -13.31 18.54 11.74
C LEU A 96 -14.38 18.12 12.75
N ALA A 97 -15.61 18.58 12.53
CA ALA A 97 -16.76 18.22 13.35
C ALA A 97 -16.96 16.70 13.42
N GLY A 98 -17.27 16.16 14.60
CA GLY A 98 -17.46 14.71 14.81
C GLY A 98 -16.19 13.93 15.13
N GLY A 99 -15.08 14.63 15.40
CA GLY A 99 -13.77 14.02 15.70
C GLY A 99 -13.13 13.41 14.46
N PHE A 100 -13.36 14.01 13.29
CA PHE A 100 -12.66 13.64 12.05
C PHE A 100 -11.45 14.55 11.86
N VAL A 101 -10.52 14.09 11.02
CA VAL A 101 -9.30 14.81 10.69
C VAL A 101 -9.25 15.06 9.19
N TYR A 102 -8.82 16.26 8.81
CA TYR A 102 -8.59 16.62 7.43
C TYR A 102 -7.28 16.01 6.92
N LEU A 103 -7.41 15.05 6.00
CA LEU A 103 -6.30 14.30 5.38
C LEU A 103 -6.18 14.53 3.87
N SER A 104 -7.05 15.36 3.27
CA SER A 104 -7.17 15.45 1.81
C SER A 104 -5.93 16.07 1.14
N ASP A 105 -5.21 16.94 1.84
CA ASP A 105 -3.92 17.50 1.37
C ASP A 105 -2.84 16.43 1.32
N ILE A 106 -2.74 15.57 2.34
CA ILE A 106 -1.80 14.45 2.39
C ILE A 106 -2.13 13.44 1.29
N LEU A 107 -3.41 13.06 1.16
CA LEU A 107 -3.87 12.13 0.12
C LEU A 107 -3.84 12.72 -1.30
N GLY A 108 -3.70 14.04 -1.42
CA GLY A 108 -3.53 14.75 -2.69
C GLY A 108 -2.07 15.02 -3.05
N ASP A 109 -1.15 14.88 -2.09
CA ASP A 109 0.27 15.12 -2.31
C ASP A 109 0.95 13.88 -2.91
N THR A 110 1.55 14.07 -4.08
CA THR A 110 2.19 12.97 -4.83
C THR A 110 3.44 12.41 -4.15
N GLN A 111 4.15 13.20 -3.33
CA GLN A 111 5.32 12.72 -2.59
C GLN A 111 4.89 11.91 -1.38
N ASP A 112 3.86 12.36 -0.66
CA ASP A 112 3.27 11.61 0.44
C ASP A 112 2.70 10.28 -0.05
N LEU A 113 1.86 10.29 -1.09
CA LEU A 113 1.33 9.05 -1.68
C LEU A 113 2.43 8.08 -2.10
N ARG A 114 3.53 8.59 -2.69
CA ARG A 114 4.67 7.77 -3.07
C ARG A 114 5.31 7.11 -1.85
N ARG A 115 5.56 7.87 -0.78
CA ARG A 115 6.18 7.35 0.46
C ARG A 115 5.27 6.38 1.21
N ILE A 116 4.00 6.72 1.34
CA ILE A 116 2.98 5.87 1.95
C ILE A 116 2.84 4.56 1.18
N GLY A 117 2.77 4.63 -0.15
CA GLY A 117 2.69 3.45 -1.02
C GLY A 117 3.91 2.53 -0.87
N GLU A 118 5.11 3.12 -0.83
CA GLU A 118 6.38 2.41 -0.65
C GLU A 118 6.50 1.74 0.73
N LEU A 119 6.06 2.42 1.80
CA LEU A 119 6.00 1.87 3.16
C LEU A 119 5.10 0.64 3.24
N ILE A 120 3.84 0.80 2.80
CA ILE A 120 2.87 -0.29 2.87
C ILE A 120 3.32 -1.45 1.96
N ALA A 121 3.83 -1.16 0.76
CA ALA A 121 4.38 -2.20 -0.11
C ALA A 121 5.58 -2.92 0.53
N THR A 122 6.43 -2.24 1.31
CA THR A 122 7.51 -2.87 2.07
C THR A 122 6.96 -3.93 3.03
N ARG A 123 5.90 -3.62 3.79
CA ARG A 123 5.28 -4.59 4.72
C ARG A 123 4.70 -5.82 4.02
N TYR A 124 4.21 -5.66 2.80
CA TYR A 124 3.55 -6.73 2.02
C TYR A 124 4.42 -7.28 0.88
N ALA A 125 5.72 -6.94 0.82
CA ALA A 125 6.58 -7.19 -0.34
C ALA A 125 6.73 -8.68 -0.69
N TYR A 126 6.58 -9.55 0.30
CA TYR A 126 6.67 -11.00 0.15
C TYR A 126 5.38 -11.72 0.54
N GLU A 127 4.28 -10.98 0.62
CA GLU A 127 2.95 -11.56 0.75
C GLU A 127 2.36 -11.77 -0.64
N ASP A 128 1.64 -12.87 -0.82
CA ASP A 128 0.83 -13.06 -2.03
C ASP A 128 -0.35 -12.07 -1.98
N VAL A 129 -0.25 -10.98 -2.74
CA VAL A 129 -1.33 -10.01 -2.94
C VAL A 129 -1.72 -10.07 -4.41
N ASP A 130 -3.00 -10.30 -4.70
CA ASP A 130 -3.54 -10.33 -6.06
C ASP A 130 -4.17 -8.99 -6.46
N ALA A 131 -4.68 -8.24 -5.48
CA ALA A 131 -5.28 -6.94 -5.68
C ALA A 131 -5.25 -6.08 -4.41
N VAL A 132 -5.20 -4.76 -4.58
CA VAL A 132 -5.45 -3.79 -3.50
C VAL A 132 -6.89 -3.29 -3.61
N MET A 133 -7.68 -3.38 -2.53
CA MET A 133 -9.05 -2.91 -2.51
C MET A 133 -9.24 -1.73 -1.56
N THR A 134 -10.04 -0.77 -1.99
CA THR A 134 -10.49 0.34 -1.14
C THR A 134 -11.95 0.70 -1.46
N VAL A 135 -12.55 1.57 -0.67
CA VAL A 135 -13.86 2.16 -0.94
C VAL A 135 -13.71 3.61 -1.42
N GLU A 136 -14.61 4.05 -2.29
CA GLU A 136 -14.60 5.44 -2.72
C GLU A 136 -14.82 6.46 -1.57
N THR A 137 -14.20 7.63 -1.59
CA THR A 137 -13.38 8.19 -2.68
C THR A 137 -11.93 8.42 -2.29
N LYS A 138 -11.67 8.77 -1.02
CA LYS A 138 -10.37 9.24 -0.55
C LYS A 138 -9.29 8.16 -0.64
N GLY A 139 -9.62 6.92 -0.27
CA GLY A 139 -8.71 5.78 -0.33
C GLY A 139 -8.25 5.38 -1.74
N ILE A 140 -8.85 5.91 -2.82
CA ILE A 140 -8.50 5.54 -4.20
C ILE A 140 -7.04 5.88 -4.53
N ALA A 141 -6.59 7.09 -4.18
CA ALA A 141 -5.23 7.53 -4.45
C ALA A 141 -4.20 6.68 -3.68
N LEU A 142 -4.53 6.35 -2.42
CA LEU A 142 -3.75 5.46 -1.56
C LEU A 142 -3.64 4.05 -2.16
N ALA A 143 -4.77 3.45 -2.54
CA ALA A 143 -4.80 2.12 -3.16
C ALA A 143 -3.97 2.05 -4.44
N GLN A 144 -4.07 3.07 -5.29
CA GLN A 144 -3.29 3.15 -6.52
C GLN A 144 -1.78 3.24 -6.24
N ALA A 145 -1.38 4.04 -5.25
CA ALA A 145 0.03 4.20 -4.89
C ALA A 145 0.65 2.90 -4.39
N ILE A 146 -0.08 2.17 -3.53
CA ILE A 146 0.36 0.87 -2.99
C ILE A 146 0.42 -0.19 -4.09
N ALA A 147 -0.66 -0.31 -4.89
CA ALA A 147 -0.76 -1.29 -5.96
C ALA A 147 0.34 -1.15 -7.01
N ARG A 148 0.78 0.09 -7.28
CA ARG A 148 1.92 0.36 -8.16
C ARG A 148 3.22 -0.29 -7.68
N TYR A 149 3.51 -0.20 -6.39
CA TYR A 149 4.73 -0.78 -5.82
C TYR A 149 4.62 -2.30 -5.70
N LEU A 150 3.45 -2.84 -5.34
CA LEU A 150 3.21 -4.29 -5.31
C LEU A 150 3.07 -4.92 -6.72
N ASN A 151 2.93 -4.10 -7.77
CA ASN A 151 2.71 -4.52 -9.16
C ASN A 151 1.45 -5.38 -9.35
N VAL A 152 0.34 -4.96 -8.72
CA VAL A 152 -0.96 -5.64 -8.76
C VAL A 152 -2.05 -4.65 -9.21
N PRO A 153 -3.21 -5.11 -9.70
CA PRO A 153 -4.35 -4.22 -9.90
C PRO A 153 -4.86 -3.64 -8.56
N PHE A 154 -5.52 -2.49 -8.61
CA PHE A 154 -6.37 -2.04 -7.52
C PHE A 154 -7.84 -2.01 -7.96
N VAL A 155 -8.74 -2.24 -7.00
CA VAL A 155 -10.18 -2.25 -7.20
C VAL A 155 -10.84 -1.29 -6.21
N THR A 156 -11.98 -0.72 -6.60
CA THR A 156 -12.68 0.27 -5.80
C THR A 156 -14.13 -0.14 -5.60
N ALA A 157 -14.49 -0.40 -4.35
CA ALA A 157 -15.88 -0.58 -3.95
C ALA A 157 -16.62 0.77 -4.01
N ARG A 158 -17.86 0.73 -4.50
CA ARG A 158 -18.74 1.89 -4.67
C ARG A 158 -19.78 1.93 -3.58
N LYS A 159 -20.17 3.13 -3.14
CA LYS A 159 -21.30 3.32 -2.22
C LYS A 159 -22.65 3.26 -2.95
N ARG A 160 -22.64 3.38 -4.28
CA ARG A 160 -23.82 3.30 -5.16
C ARG A 160 -23.44 2.67 -6.50
N SER A 161 -24.26 1.75 -7.00
CA SER A 161 -24.11 1.16 -8.34
C SER A 161 -24.07 2.22 -9.44
N LYS A 162 -23.22 2.03 -10.45
CA LYS A 162 -23.29 2.76 -11.72
C LYS A 162 -23.61 1.80 -12.85
N VAL A 163 -24.49 2.21 -13.78
CA VAL A 163 -24.90 1.37 -14.94
C VAL A 163 -23.69 0.88 -15.75
N THR A 164 -22.63 1.68 -15.82
CA THR A 164 -21.37 1.35 -16.52
C THR A 164 -20.61 0.16 -15.94
N GLU A 165 -20.93 -0.27 -14.72
CA GLU A 165 -20.21 -1.33 -14.01
C GLU A 165 -20.75 -2.73 -14.33
N GLY A 166 -22.00 -2.85 -14.80
CA GLY A 166 -22.65 -4.13 -15.10
C GLY A 166 -23.15 -4.82 -13.83
N ALA A 167 -23.08 -6.15 -13.78
CA ALA A 167 -23.49 -6.92 -12.61
C ALA A 167 -22.58 -6.64 -11.40
N THR A 168 -23.18 -6.40 -10.23
CA THR A 168 -22.47 -6.10 -8.98
C THR A 168 -22.83 -7.09 -7.89
N VAL A 169 -21.87 -7.36 -7.02
CA VAL A 169 -22.08 -7.92 -5.69
C VAL A 169 -22.29 -6.77 -4.72
N SER A 170 -23.17 -6.95 -3.74
CA SER A 170 -23.57 -5.92 -2.79
C SER A 170 -23.52 -6.46 -1.36
N VAL A 171 -22.94 -5.68 -0.44
CA VAL A 171 -23.01 -5.99 1.00
C VAL A 171 -23.50 -4.78 1.77
N ASN A 172 -24.13 -5.05 2.92
CA ASN A 172 -24.53 -4.03 3.88
C ASN A 172 -23.57 -4.06 5.07
N TYR A 173 -23.23 -2.89 5.60
CA TYR A 173 -22.33 -2.75 6.74
C TYR A 173 -22.76 -1.57 7.62
N ILE A 174 -22.31 -1.56 8.88
CA ILE A 174 -22.59 -0.45 9.80
C ILE A 174 -21.43 0.54 9.71
N SER A 175 -21.69 1.74 9.22
CA SER A 175 -20.69 2.80 9.18
C SER A 175 -20.45 3.34 10.59
N SER A 176 -19.25 3.12 11.15
CA SER A 176 -18.90 3.57 12.50
C SER A 176 -18.96 5.08 12.69
N SER A 177 -18.83 5.85 11.60
CA SER A 177 -18.92 7.31 11.61
C SER A 177 -20.35 7.85 11.61
N LEU A 178 -21.30 7.08 11.06
CA LEU A 178 -22.65 7.56 10.79
C LEU A 178 -23.74 6.78 11.53
N SER A 179 -23.37 5.76 12.31
CA SER A 179 -24.27 4.88 13.06
C SER A 179 -25.47 4.40 12.24
N ARG A 180 -25.24 4.16 10.94
CA ARG A 180 -26.28 3.78 9.97
C ARG A 180 -25.82 2.63 9.10
N VAL A 181 -26.78 1.81 8.69
CA VAL A 181 -26.56 0.80 7.65
C VAL A 181 -26.22 1.51 6.35
N SER A 182 -25.08 1.15 5.79
CA SER A 182 -24.58 1.63 4.51
C SER A 182 -24.38 0.43 3.59
N LYS A 183 -24.40 0.68 2.29
CA LYS A 183 -24.21 -0.33 1.26
C LYS A 183 -22.88 -0.06 0.55
N MET A 184 -22.17 -1.12 0.20
CA MET A 184 -21.09 -1.04 -0.77
C MET A 184 -21.21 -2.15 -1.81
N GLU A 185 -20.73 -1.86 -3.01
CA GLU A 185 -20.88 -2.73 -4.16
C GLU A 185 -19.57 -2.84 -4.94
N LEU A 186 -19.33 -4.02 -5.51
CA LEU A 186 -18.18 -4.27 -6.38
C LEU A 186 -18.65 -5.00 -7.63
N PRO A 187 -18.19 -4.60 -8.84
CA PRO A 187 -18.53 -5.31 -10.07
C PRO A 187 -18.02 -6.76 -10.03
N THR A 188 -18.82 -7.73 -10.47
CA THR A 188 -18.47 -9.16 -10.44
C THR A 188 -17.22 -9.51 -11.25
N ARG A 189 -16.81 -8.64 -12.17
CA ARG A 189 -15.61 -8.76 -12.99
C ARG A 189 -14.39 -7.99 -12.45
N ALA A 190 -14.56 -7.23 -11.37
CA ALA A 190 -13.48 -6.39 -10.82
C ALA A 190 -12.43 -7.22 -10.07
N LEU A 191 -12.87 -8.29 -9.39
CA LEU A 191 -12.00 -9.19 -8.63
C LEU A 191 -12.15 -10.61 -9.17
N LYS A 192 -11.03 -11.35 -9.27
CA LYS A 192 -11.09 -12.76 -9.67
C LYS A 192 -11.53 -13.60 -8.48
N LYS A 193 -12.20 -14.72 -8.78
CA LYS A 193 -12.55 -15.71 -7.75
C LYS A 193 -11.28 -16.21 -7.06
N GLY A 194 -11.29 -16.27 -5.73
CA GLY A 194 -10.15 -16.77 -4.95
C GLY A 194 -9.01 -15.78 -4.71
N SER A 195 -9.14 -14.52 -5.13
CA SER A 195 -8.08 -13.53 -4.97
C SER A 195 -7.74 -13.26 -3.50
N LYS A 196 -6.46 -13.11 -3.20
CA LYS A 196 -5.93 -12.64 -1.91
C LYS A 196 -5.77 -11.11 -1.95
N VAL A 197 -6.54 -10.39 -1.13
CA VAL A 197 -6.76 -8.94 -1.26
C VAL A 197 -6.17 -8.17 -0.09
N LEU A 198 -5.40 -7.13 -0.40
CA LEU A 198 -4.97 -6.13 0.58
C LEU A 198 -6.02 -5.02 0.66
N ILE A 199 -6.69 -4.90 1.80
CA ILE A 199 -7.70 -3.84 2.04
C ILE A 199 -7.00 -2.59 2.55
N VAL A 200 -7.35 -1.43 1.98
CA VAL A 200 -6.79 -0.13 2.38
C VAL A 200 -7.85 0.95 2.55
N ASP A 201 -7.70 1.80 3.56
CA ASP A 201 -8.59 2.95 3.80
C ASP A 201 -7.82 4.16 4.34
N ASP A 202 -8.36 5.37 4.19
CA ASP A 202 -7.68 6.58 4.67
C ASP A 202 -7.79 6.79 6.17
N PHE A 203 -8.94 6.45 6.75
CA PHE A 203 -9.21 6.73 8.16
C PHE A 203 -10.09 5.68 8.82
N MET A 204 -9.61 5.08 9.90
CA MET A 204 -10.37 4.13 10.72
C MET A 204 -10.71 4.71 12.09
N LYS A 205 -12.02 4.70 12.41
CA LYS A 205 -12.52 4.92 13.77
C LYS A 205 -12.93 3.60 14.42
N GLY A 206 -14.08 3.05 14.02
CA GLY A 206 -14.59 1.78 14.56
C GLY A 206 -14.46 0.56 13.64
N GLY A 207 -13.90 0.71 12.43
CA GLY A 207 -13.63 -0.41 11.51
C GLY A 207 -14.81 -0.92 10.68
N GLY A 208 -16.02 -0.37 10.80
CA GLY A 208 -17.20 -0.92 10.12
C GLY A 208 -17.16 -0.86 8.58
N THR A 209 -16.47 0.13 8.00
CA THR A 209 -16.22 0.15 6.55
C THR A 209 -15.31 -0.99 6.12
N LEU A 210 -14.27 -1.28 6.91
CA LEU A 210 -13.31 -2.33 6.63
C LEU A 210 -13.98 -3.71 6.71
N THR A 211 -14.89 -3.94 7.68
CA THR A 211 -15.63 -5.21 7.75
C THR A 211 -16.55 -5.40 6.54
N GLY A 212 -17.18 -4.34 6.05
CA GLY A 212 -17.93 -4.40 4.78
C GLY A 212 -17.04 -4.77 3.59
N MET A 213 -15.81 -4.27 3.55
CA MET A 213 -14.83 -4.66 2.54
C MET A 213 -14.41 -6.13 2.68
N GLU A 214 -14.22 -6.64 3.90
CA GLU A 214 -13.94 -8.06 4.12
C GLU A 214 -15.08 -8.96 3.63
N GLU A 215 -16.33 -8.60 3.92
CA GLU A 215 -17.50 -9.32 3.42
C GLU A 215 -17.59 -9.28 1.89
N LEU A 216 -17.28 -8.13 1.26
CA LEU A 216 -17.20 -8.07 -0.20
C LEU A 216 -16.16 -9.06 -0.75
N VAL A 217 -14.98 -9.19 -0.15
CA VAL A 217 -13.96 -10.14 -0.63
C VAL A 217 -14.44 -11.58 -0.49
N LYS A 218 -15.16 -11.91 0.60
CA LYS A 218 -15.72 -13.26 0.83
C LYS A 218 -16.72 -13.66 -0.25
N GLU A 219 -17.53 -12.73 -0.76
CA GLU A 219 -18.48 -12.99 -1.86
C GLU A 219 -17.78 -13.39 -3.18
N PHE A 220 -16.47 -13.13 -3.32
CA PHE A 220 -15.65 -13.58 -4.45
C PHE A 220 -14.84 -14.85 -4.11
N ASP A 221 -15.19 -15.55 -3.02
CA ASP A 221 -14.41 -16.65 -2.43
C ASP A 221 -12.94 -16.25 -2.16
N GLY A 222 -12.68 -14.96 -1.94
CA GLY A 222 -11.35 -14.41 -1.73
C GLY A 222 -10.89 -14.49 -0.28
N THR A 223 -9.62 -14.15 -0.06
CA THR A 223 -9.00 -14.08 1.26
C THR A 223 -8.37 -12.72 1.52
N ILE A 224 -8.15 -12.37 2.78
CA ILE A 224 -7.54 -11.09 3.16
C ILE A 224 -6.04 -11.28 3.31
N ALA A 225 -5.25 -10.55 2.51
CA ALA A 225 -3.79 -10.48 2.66
C ALA A 225 -3.39 -9.67 3.89
N GLY A 226 -4.19 -8.63 4.17
CA GLY A 226 -4.04 -7.73 5.29
C GLY A 226 -4.99 -6.55 5.15
N VAL A 227 -5.03 -5.74 6.20
CA VAL A 227 -5.80 -4.49 6.26
C VAL A 227 -4.83 -3.38 6.66
N CYS A 228 -4.83 -2.27 5.94
CA CYS A 228 -3.96 -1.13 6.25
C CYS A 228 -4.73 0.19 6.18
N VAL A 229 -4.50 1.06 7.16
CA VAL A 229 -5.10 2.40 7.18
C VAL A 229 -4.04 3.48 7.35
N LEU A 230 -4.23 4.60 6.67
CA LEU A 230 -3.31 5.74 6.83
C LEU A 230 -3.36 6.27 8.25
N CYS A 231 -4.57 6.54 8.75
CA CYS A 231 -4.78 6.99 10.11
C CYS A 231 -5.80 6.13 10.84
N GLU A 232 -5.54 5.83 12.10
CA GLU A 232 -6.54 5.31 13.02
C GLU A 232 -6.82 6.32 14.14
N ALA A 233 -7.99 6.24 14.75
CA ALA A 233 -8.32 6.98 15.95
C ALA A 233 -8.81 6.05 17.05
N ASP A 234 -8.64 6.48 18.30
CA ASP A 234 -9.26 5.81 19.43
C ASP A 234 -10.79 5.83 19.30
N PHE A 235 -11.41 4.75 19.76
CA PHE A 235 -12.84 4.54 19.68
C PHE A 235 -13.34 4.12 21.06
N ASP A 236 -14.40 4.77 21.54
CA ASP A 236 -14.95 4.53 22.89
C ASP A 236 -15.52 3.10 23.07
N LYS A 237 -15.65 2.35 21.97
CA LYS A 237 -16.08 0.96 21.94
C LYS A 237 -14.98 0.10 21.35
N GLU A 238 -15.13 -1.22 21.49
CA GLU A 238 -14.26 -2.18 20.81
C GLU A 238 -14.28 -1.96 19.29
N LYS A 239 -13.09 -1.98 18.68
CA LYS A 239 -12.95 -1.91 17.22
C LYS A 239 -13.48 -3.20 16.60
N LEU A 240 -14.10 -3.09 15.44
CA LEU A 240 -14.66 -4.26 14.74
C LEU A 240 -13.59 -5.12 14.05
N ILE A 241 -12.36 -4.61 13.93
CA ILE A 241 -11.21 -5.32 13.38
C ILE A 241 -10.03 -5.15 14.32
N ASN A 242 -9.36 -6.26 14.63
CA ASN A 242 -8.23 -6.32 15.54
C ASN A 242 -6.89 -6.54 14.83
N ASN A 243 -6.89 -7.10 13.63
CA ASN A 243 -5.68 -7.33 12.85
C ASN A 243 -5.61 -6.35 11.67
N TYR A 244 -4.97 -5.21 11.90
CA TYR A 244 -4.75 -4.18 10.88
C TYR A 244 -3.44 -3.45 11.14
N LEU A 245 -2.92 -2.85 10.08
CA LEU A 245 -1.75 -1.99 10.08
C LEU A 245 -2.20 -0.52 10.05
N SER A 246 -1.61 0.34 10.87
CA SER A 246 -1.82 1.79 10.84
C SER A 246 -0.49 2.51 10.66
N LEU A 247 -0.47 3.55 9.82
CA LEU A 247 0.73 4.40 9.70
C LEU A 247 0.79 5.45 10.81
N VAL A 248 -0.35 6.03 11.17
CA VAL A 248 -0.47 7.02 12.24
C VAL A 248 -1.65 6.67 13.14
N LYS A 249 -1.42 6.74 14.45
CA LYS A 249 -2.44 6.58 15.48
C LYS A 249 -2.75 7.94 16.11
N ILE A 250 -4.01 8.31 16.07
CA ILE A 250 -4.54 9.54 16.67
C ILE A 250 -5.12 9.18 18.04
N SER A 251 -4.31 9.37 19.08
CA SER A 251 -4.64 9.00 20.45
C SER A 251 -5.65 9.95 21.10
N LYS A 252 -5.73 11.20 20.61
CA LYS A 252 -6.70 12.16 21.15
C LYS A 252 -7.09 13.23 20.14
N ILE A 253 -8.38 13.56 20.12
CA ILE A 253 -8.91 14.74 19.42
C ILE A 253 -9.81 15.50 20.40
N ASP A 254 -9.45 16.73 20.72
CA ASP A 254 -10.22 17.65 21.56
C ASP A 254 -10.63 18.86 20.71
N THR A 255 -11.91 18.88 20.29
CA THR A 255 -12.44 19.92 19.42
C THR A 255 -12.56 21.27 20.12
N GLU A 256 -12.78 21.28 21.43
CA GLU A 256 -12.91 22.52 22.21
C GLU A 256 -11.56 23.18 22.43
N LYS A 257 -10.54 22.38 22.80
CA LYS A 257 -9.18 22.86 23.03
C LYS A 257 -8.35 23.00 21.76
N LYS A 258 -8.91 22.63 20.60
CA LYS A 258 -8.21 22.56 19.31
C LYS A 258 -6.90 21.80 19.44
N LEU A 259 -6.98 20.59 19.98
CA LEU A 259 -5.82 19.72 20.22
C LEU A 259 -6.05 18.40 19.51
N ILE A 260 -5.01 17.94 18.83
CA ILE A 260 -4.90 16.60 18.28
C ILE A 260 -3.55 16.04 18.71
N LEU A 261 -3.54 14.79 19.20
CA LEU A 261 -2.33 14.07 19.55
C LEU A 261 -2.20 12.89 18.60
N ALA A 262 -1.06 12.79 17.94
CA ALA A 262 -0.79 11.75 16.96
C ALA A 262 0.62 11.18 17.14
N GLU A 263 0.73 9.86 17.01
CA GLU A 263 1.97 9.11 17.09
C GLU A 263 2.07 8.15 15.90
N PRO A 264 3.27 7.68 15.53
CA PRO A 264 3.39 6.58 14.60
C PRO A 264 2.49 5.42 15.02
N GLY A 265 1.78 4.83 14.06
CA GLY A 265 0.94 3.67 14.27
C GLY A 265 1.77 2.40 14.48
N ASN A 266 1.12 1.24 14.42
CA ASN A 266 1.78 -0.05 14.64
C ASN A 266 2.65 -0.52 13.46
N PHE A 267 2.79 0.26 12.38
CA PHE A 267 3.56 -0.11 11.19
C PHE A 267 4.98 -0.59 11.50
N LEU A 268 5.70 0.15 12.35
CA LEU A 268 7.10 -0.14 12.66
C LEU A 268 7.24 -1.44 13.46
N ASP A 269 6.31 -1.70 14.37
CA ASP A 269 6.31 -2.89 15.22
C ASP A 269 5.91 -4.15 14.43
N GLU A 270 5.01 -3.99 13.45
CA GLU A 270 4.47 -5.08 12.64
C GLU A 270 5.27 -5.36 11.36
N THR A 271 6.34 -4.59 11.08
CA THR A 271 7.18 -4.76 9.89
C THR A 271 8.55 -5.33 10.25
N ASP A 272 8.84 -6.54 9.78
CA ASP A 272 10.17 -7.14 9.87
C ASP A 272 11.10 -6.55 8.80
N PHE A 273 11.90 -5.55 9.19
CA PHE A 273 12.88 -4.91 8.32
C PHE A 273 14.15 -5.75 8.11
N ASP A 274 14.44 -6.71 8.98
CA ASP A 274 15.63 -7.57 8.89
C ASP A 274 15.50 -8.63 7.78
N ARG A 275 14.29 -8.78 7.22
CA ARG A 275 13.99 -9.66 6.08
C ARG A 275 14.62 -9.18 4.75
N PHE A 276 15.12 -7.95 4.65
CA PHE A 276 15.51 -7.30 3.40
C PHE A 276 17.03 -7.16 3.19
#